data_AF-A0A0B2BTH6-F1
#
_entry.id   AF-A0A0B2BTH6-F1
#
_cell.length_a   1.000
_cell.length_b   1.000
_cell.length_c   1.000
_cell.angle_alpha   90.00
_cell.angle_beta   90.00
_cell.angle_gamma   90.00
#
_symmetry.space_group_name_H-M   'P 1'
#
loop_
_entity.id
_entity.type
_entity.pdbx_description
1 polymer ?
#
loop_
_entity_poly.entity_id
_entity_poly.type
_entity_poly.pdbx_seq_one_letter_code
_entity_poly.pdbx_strand_id
1 'polypeptide(L)'
;MSAIAATIGRILLGALFVLSGIQKLAAPAATADYIAANSVLSPGLAIPVGVFELVAGLLLALGLMSRLVSILLAGFTLMTIVIFHPQITDPVQGMQALKNVAITGGLLMVFAYGQMRWHYDHVQAVRKSELAALEAEKRAREAELAQARAEGLAEGRGDAHVAASPNAVTARATPGAYVDTDGDGVPDRKRSWWRY
;
A
#
# COMPACT_ATOMS: atom_id res chain seq x y z
N MET A 1 8.41 10.68 9.78
CA MET A 1 7.98 10.87 11.20
C MET A 1 6.48 11.13 11.32
N SER A 2 5.87 11.98 10.47
CA SER A 2 4.42 12.27 10.51
C SER A 2 3.49 11.05 10.34
N ALA A 3 3.86 10.06 9.52
CA ALA A 3 3.02 8.89 9.26
C ALA A 3 2.86 7.95 10.48
N ILE A 4 3.90 7.80 11.30
CA ILE A 4 3.85 6.99 12.53
C ILE A 4 2.91 7.68 13.53
N ALA A 5 3.09 8.98 13.75
CA ALA A 5 2.23 9.77 14.62
C ALA A 5 0.76 9.74 14.18
N ALA A 6 0.48 9.85 12.87
CA ALA A 6 -0.89 9.76 12.33
C ALA A 6 -1.50 8.36 12.51
N THR A 7 -0.69 7.30 12.44
CA THR A 7 -1.15 5.93 12.68
C THR A 7 -1.47 5.71 14.15
N ILE A 8 -0.57 6.13 15.05
CA ILE A 8 -0.78 6.06 16.50
C ILE A 8 -2.03 6.86 16.89
N GLY A 9 -2.17 8.10 16.41
CA GLY A 9 -3.33 8.93 16.71
C GLY A 9 -4.65 8.28 16.27
N ARG A 10 -4.67 7.60 15.13
CA ARG A 10 -5.85 6.87 14.64
C ARG A 10 -6.18 5.65 15.49
N ILE A 11 -5.17 4.89 15.92
CA ILE A 11 -5.34 3.76 16.82
C ILE A 11 -5.89 4.22 18.17
N LEU A 12 -5.34 5.31 18.73
CA LEU A 12 -5.81 5.89 19.99
C LEU A 12 -7.26 6.38 19.88
N LEU A 13 -7.61 7.08 18.80
CA LEU A 13 -8.99 7.50 18.55
C LEU A 13 -9.93 6.29 18.40
N GLY A 14 -9.53 5.28 17.63
CA GLY A 14 -10.30 4.05 17.47
C GLY A 14 -10.49 3.28 18.78
N ALA A 15 -9.47 3.23 19.63
CA ALA A 15 -9.51 2.55 20.92
C ALA A 15 -10.58 3.13 21.86
N LEU A 16 -10.81 4.45 21.83
CA LEU A 16 -11.88 5.08 22.61
C LEU A 16 -13.26 4.52 22.24
N PHE A 17 -13.54 4.37 20.96
CA PHE A 17 -14.81 3.83 20.47
C PHE A 17 -14.93 2.33 20.69
N VAL A 18 -13.85 1.57 20.50
CA VAL A 18 -13.82 0.13 20.79
C VAL A 18 -14.13 -0.12 22.26
N LEU A 19 -13.45 0.58 23.18
CA LEU A 19 -13.67 0.41 24.60
C LEU A 19 -15.09 0.84 24.99
N SER A 20 -15.58 1.95 24.46
CA SER A 20 -16.95 2.41 24.72
C SER A 20 -18.01 1.41 24.21
N GLY A 21 -17.82 0.87 23.00
CA GLY A 21 -18.70 -0.15 22.42
C GLY A 21 -18.70 -1.45 23.23
N ILE A 22 -17.53 -1.94 23.66
CA ILE A 22 -17.43 -3.12 24.55
C ILE A 22 -18.21 -2.89 25.84
N GLN A 23 -18.05 -1.72 26.49
CA GLN A 23 -18.76 -1.41 27.72
C GLN A 23 -20.28 -1.40 27.54
N LYS A 24 -20.77 -0.82 26.44
CA LYS A 24 -22.20 -0.81 26.10
C LYS A 24 -22.76 -2.21 25.83
N LEU A 25 -21.97 -3.07 25.19
CA LEU A 25 -22.37 -4.46 24.88
C LEU A 25 -22.21 -5.41 26.07
N ALA A 26 -21.31 -5.12 27.00
CA ALA A 26 -21.15 -5.88 28.24
C ALA A 26 -22.33 -5.67 29.20
N ALA A 27 -22.92 -4.47 29.19
CA ALA A 27 -24.08 -4.12 30.01
C ALA A 27 -25.17 -3.39 29.20
N PRO A 28 -25.86 -4.09 28.28
CA PRO A 28 -26.85 -3.47 27.40
C PRO A 28 -28.07 -2.97 28.16
N ALA A 29 -28.47 -3.63 29.25
CA ALA A 29 -29.57 -3.18 30.11
C ALA A 29 -29.26 -1.83 30.77
N ALA A 30 -28.08 -1.69 31.39
CA ALA A 30 -27.65 -0.43 31.99
C ALA A 30 -27.53 0.70 30.95
N THR A 31 -27.11 0.37 29.72
CA THR A 31 -27.07 1.33 28.63
C THR A 31 -28.47 1.75 28.19
N ALA A 32 -29.41 0.82 28.10
CA ALA A 32 -30.82 1.10 27.77
C ALA A 32 -31.47 1.99 28.83
N ASP A 33 -31.23 1.72 30.12
CA ASP A 33 -31.72 2.55 31.23
C ASP A 33 -31.13 3.96 31.18
N TYR A 34 -29.83 4.07 30.87
CA TYR A 34 -29.17 5.37 30.71
C TYR A 34 -29.76 6.17 29.54
N ILE A 35 -30.01 5.53 28.40
CA ILE A 35 -30.65 6.14 27.23
C ILE A 35 -32.07 6.59 27.59
N ALA A 36 -32.85 5.76 28.28
CA ALA A 36 -34.20 6.08 28.71
C ALA A 36 -34.25 7.31 29.65
N ALA A 37 -33.27 7.41 30.55
CA ALA A 37 -33.23 8.47 31.56
C ALA A 37 -32.66 9.80 31.04
N ASN A 38 -31.78 9.77 30.04
CA ASN A 38 -30.98 10.93 29.63
C ASN A 38 -31.19 11.36 28.18
N SER A 39 -32.08 10.71 27.42
CA SER A 39 -32.32 11.05 26.02
C SER A 39 -33.76 10.85 25.58
N VAL A 40 -34.10 11.40 24.43
CA VAL A 40 -35.38 11.20 23.74
C VAL A 40 -35.40 9.92 22.90
N LEU A 41 -34.29 9.17 22.89
CA LEU A 41 -34.09 8.01 22.03
C LEU A 41 -34.70 6.74 22.62
N SER A 42 -35.08 5.80 21.76
CA SER A 42 -35.61 4.50 22.19
C SER A 42 -34.52 3.68 22.91
N PRO A 43 -34.81 3.08 24.08
CA PRO A 43 -33.89 2.21 24.80
C PRO A 43 -33.40 1.00 23.98
N GLY A 44 -34.19 0.57 22.98
CA GLY A 44 -33.83 -0.50 22.05
C GLY A 44 -32.60 -0.21 21.18
N LEU A 45 -32.15 1.05 21.13
CA LEU A 45 -30.94 1.46 20.41
C LEU A 45 -29.64 1.13 21.15
N ALA A 46 -29.69 0.71 22.42
CA ALA A 46 -28.50 0.40 23.21
C ALA A 46 -27.56 -0.60 22.51
N ILE A 47 -28.13 -1.71 21.99
CA ILE A 47 -27.36 -2.75 21.29
C ILE A 47 -26.85 -2.25 19.93
N PRO A 48 -27.70 -1.72 19.01
CA PRO A 48 -27.24 -1.20 17.73
C PRO A 48 -26.14 -0.15 17.85
N VAL A 49 -26.25 0.78 18.81
CA VAL A 49 -25.25 1.83 19.04
C VAL A 49 -23.94 1.23 19.55
N GLY A 50 -24.01 0.29 20.51
CA GLY A 50 -22.81 -0.40 21.00
C GLY A 50 -22.08 -1.18 19.91
N VAL A 51 -22.81 -1.91 19.05
CA VAL A 51 -22.23 -2.62 17.90
C VAL A 51 -21.63 -1.63 16.90
N PHE A 52 -22.34 -0.56 16.58
CA PHE A 52 -21.86 0.47 15.66
C PHE A 52 -20.55 1.09 16.14
N GLU A 53 -20.48 1.53 17.40
CA GLU A 53 -19.25 2.11 17.97
C GLU A 53 -18.09 1.12 17.97
N LEU A 54 -18.35 -0.14 18.32
CA LEU A 54 -17.33 -1.17 18.34
C LEU A 54 -16.76 -1.43 16.94
N VAL A 55 -17.63 -1.66 15.96
CA VAL A 55 -17.24 -1.97 14.58
C VAL A 55 -16.58 -0.75 13.93
N ALA A 56 -17.18 0.44 14.07
CA ALA A 56 -16.62 1.67 13.53
C ALA A 56 -15.27 2.02 14.18
N GLY A 57 -15.14 1.84 15.50
CA GLY A 57 -13.87 2.02 16.21
C GLY A 57 -12.78 1.08 15.73
N LEU A 58 -13.14 -0.19 15.48
CA LEU A 58 -12.20 -1.19 14.96
C LEU A 58 -11.78 -0.88 13.52
N LEU A 59 -12.73 -0.52 12.65
CA LEU A 59 -12.46 -0.09 11.28
C LEU A 59 -11.55 1.15 11.25
N LEU A 60 -11.79 2.11 12.14
CA LEU A 60 -10.94 3.30 12.28
C LEU A 60 -9.52 2.93 12.72
N ALA A 61 -9.38 2.06 13.73
CA ALA A 61 -8.07 1.63 14.25
C ALA A 61 -7.26 0.86 13.20
N LEU A 62 -7.90 -0.07 12.48
CA LEU A 62 -7.31 -0.78 11.34
C LEU A 62 -7.12 0.15 10.12
N GLY A 63 -7.72 1.35 10.16
CA GLY A 63 -7.75 2.38 9.14
C GLY A 63 -8.51 2.00 7.87
N LEU A 64 -9.31 0.94 7.91
CA LEU A 64 -10.19 0.53 6.82
C LEU A 64 -11.27 1.60 6.63
N MET A 65 -11.46 2.05 5.39
CA MET A 65 -12.44 3.09 5.03
C MET A 65 -12.37 4.34 5.93
N SER A 66 -11.16 4.73 6.35
CA SER A 66 -10.95 5.69 7.43
C SER A 66 -11.66 7.03 7.24
N ARG A 67 -11.84 7.51 6.00
CA ARG A 67 -12.60 8.75 5.71
C ARG A 67 -14.09 8.62 6.01
N LEU A 68 -14.72 7.54 5.56
CA LEU A 68 -16.16 7.33 5.78
C LEU A 68 -16.43 7.08 7.27
N VAL A 69 -15.60 6.23 7.88
CA VAL A 69 -15.73 5.88 9.29
C VAL A 69 -15.45 7.09 10.19
N SER A 70 -14.46 7.93 9.88
CA SER A 70 -14.17 9.12 10.67
C SER A 70 -15.29 10.14 10.63
N ILE A 71 -15.94 10.36 9.47
CA ILE A 71 -17.03 11.34 9.37
C ILE A 71 -18.31 10.83 10.03
N LEU A 72 -18.60 9.53 9.90
CA LEU A 72 -19.69 8.86 10.62
C LEU A 72 -19.50 8.97 12.13
N LEU A 73 -18.32 8.61 12.63
CA LEU A 73 -17.99 8.73 14.06
C LEU A 73 -18.02 10.17 14.54
N ALA A 74 -17.54 11.14 13.73
CA ALA A 74 -17.57 12.56 14.08
C ALA A 74 -19.00 13.08 14.23
N GLY A 75 -19.88 12.76 13.27
CA GLY A 75 -21.30 13.09 13.35
C GLY A 75 -21.98 12.42 14.54
N PHE A 76 -21.65 11.15 14.82
CA PHE A 76 -22.13 10.43 15.99
C PHE A 76 -21.69 11.11 17.30
N THR A 77 -20.41 11.47 17.47
CA THR A 77 -19.93 12.17 18.68
C THR A 77 -20.53 13.57 18.85
N LEU A 78 -20.83 14.28 17.76
CA LEU A 78 -21.53 15.56 17.85
C LEU A 78 -22.97 15.35 18.31
N MET A 79 -23.65 14.32 17.79
CA MET A 79 -25.01 14.01 18.20
C MET A 79 -25.08 13.58 19.67
N THR A 80 -24.08 12.85 20.18
CA THR A 80 -24.04 12.50 21.61
C THR A 80 -23.85 13.71 22.52
N ILE A 81 -23.07 14.72 22.10
CA ILE A 81 -22.95 15.99 22.85
C ILE A 81 -24.33 16.66 22.98
N VAL A 82 -25.05 16.82 21.88
CA VAL A 82 -26.33 17.54 21.87
C VAL A 82 -27.40 16.80 22.68
N ILE A 83 -27.41 15.47 22.62
CA ILE A 83 -28.45 14.66 23.26
C ILE A 83 -28.16 14.43 24.74
N PHE A 84 -26.91 14.10 25.12
CA PHE A 84 -26.57 13.65 26.47
C PHE A 84 -25.88 14.71 27.33
N HIS A 85 -25.45 15.83 26.75
CA HIS A 85 -24.80 16.93 27.49
C HIS A 85 -25.44 18.30 27.22
N PRO A 86 -26.77 18.46 27.39
CA PRO A 86 -27.46 19.72 27.12
C PRO A 86 -27.09 20.84 28.09
N GLN A 87 -26.64 20.53 29.32
CA GLN A 87 -26.33 21.52 30.35
C GLN A 87 -24.82 21.77 30.43
N ILE A 88 -24.28 22.52 29.47
CA ILE A 88 -22.85 22.86 29.39
C ILE A 88 -22.39 23.72 30.60
N THR A 89 -23.34 24.34 31.32
CA THR A 89 -23.08 25.11 32.54
C THR A 89 -22.76 24.25 33.76
N ASP A 90 -23.12 22.96 33.77
CA ASP A 90 -22.66 22.01 34.77
C ASP A 90 -21.20 21.62 34.48
N PRO A 91 -20.25 21.82 35.41
CA PRO A 91 -18.85 21.47 35.22
C PRO A 91 -18.60 20.05 34.71
N VAL A 92 -19.40 19.07 35.15
CA VAL A 92 -19.23 17.66 34.75
C VAL A 92 -19.65 17.45 33.30
N GLN A 93 -20.83 17.92 32.92
CA GLN A 93 -21.33 17.80 31.54
C GLN A 93 -20.50 18.62 30.56
N GLY A 94 -20.12 19.85 30.94
CA GLY A 94 -19.26 20.71 30.14
C GLY A 94 -17.91 20.06 29.81
N MET A 95 -17.29 19.38 30.78
CA MET A 95 -16.03 18.66 30.56
C MET A 95 -16.19 17.46 29.62
N GLN A 96 -17.28 16.68 29.75
CA GLN A 96 -17.55 15.56 28.85
C GLN A 96 -17.86 16.02 27.42
N ALA A 97 -18.64 17.10 27.28
CA ALA A 97 -18.89 17.73 25.99
C ALA A 97 -17.58 18.19 25.34
N LEU A 98 -16.71 18.89 26.08
CA LEU A 98 -15.43 19.36 25.56
C LEU A 98 -14.50 18.22 25.13
N LYS A 99 -14.48 17.11 25.89
CA LYS A 99 -13.78 15.89 25.50
C LYS A 99 -14.29 15.35 24.15
N ASN A 100 -15.60 15.28 23.97
CA ASN A 100 -16.21 14.81 22.72
C ASN A 100 -15.96 15.78 21.55
N VAL A 101 -15.88 17.09 21.81
CA VAL A 101 -15.47 18.09 20.81
C VAL A 101 -14.03 17.85 20.36
N ALA A 102 -13.11 17.61 21.31
CA ALA A 102 -11.72 17.28 20.99
C ALA A 102 -11.59 15.98 20.18
N ILE A 103 -12.36 14.94 20.54
CA ILE A 103 -12.42 13.68 19.79
C ILE A 103 -12.92 13.93 18.36
N THR A 104 -13.99 14.73 18.20
CA THR A 104 -14.52 15.11 16.89
C THR A 104 -13.46 15.83 16.05
N GLY A 105 -12.71 16.76 16.65
CA GLY A 105 -11.59 17.44 15.97
C GLY A 105 -10.50 16.45 15.52
N GLY A 106 -10.15 15.48 16.36
CA GLY A 106 -9.23 14.40 15.99
C GLY A 106 -9.74 13.55 14.82
N LEU A 107 -11.03 13.22 14.80
CA LEU A 107 -11.66 12.48 13.71
C LEU A 107 -11.69 13.27 12.40
N LEU A 108 -11.95 14.58 12.45
CA LEU A 108 -11.89 15.45 11.27
C LEU A 108 -10.46 15.57 10.72
N MET A 109 -9.44 15.55 11.58
CA MET A 109 -8.06 15.44 11.13
C MET A 109 -7.82 14.10 10.41
N VAL A 110 -8.29 12.98 10.96
CA VAL A 110 -8.20 11.67 10.26
C VAL A 110 -8.91 11.70 8.91
N PHE A 111 -10.06 12.37 8.81
CA PHE A 111 -10.77 12.57 7.55
C PHE A 111 -9.93 13.34 6.52
N ALA A 112 -9.28 14.42 6.94
CA ALA A 112 -8.41 15.24 6.10
C ALA A 112 -7.17 14.46 5.60
N TYR A 113 -6.53 13.69 6.49
CA TYR A 113 -5.32 12.91 6.17
C TYR A 113 -5.61 11.52 5.56
N GLY A 114 -6.88 11.14 5.38
CA GLY A 114 -7.28 9.84 4.83
C GLY A 114 -6.88 9.60 3.36
N GLN A 115 -6.36 10.61 2.66
CA GLN A 115 -5.85 10.53 1.28
C GLN A 115 -4.61 9.60 1.13
N MET A 116 -3.81 9.42 2.19
CA MET A 116 -2.51 8.75 2.05
C MET A 116 -2.55 7.24 1.79
N ARG A 117 -3.64 6.51 2.09
CA ARG A 117 -3.69 5.05 1.90
C ARG A 117 -3.96 4.63 0.45
N TRP A 118 -4.74 5.38 -0.31
CA TRP A 118 -4.91 5.14 -1.74
C TRP A 118 -3.60 5.36 -2.52
N HIS A 119 -2.72 6.24 -2.02
CA HIS A 119 -1.40 6.44 -2.61
C HIS A 119 -0.46 5.23 -2.44
N TYR A 120 -0.55 4.45 -1.36
CA TYR A 120 0.36 3.32 -1.16
C TYR A 120 0.06 2.18 -2.14
N ASP A 121 -1.22 1.90 -2.38
CA ASP A 121 -1.66 0.91 -3.37
C ASP A 121 -1.36 1.39 -4.80
N HIS A 122 -1.50 2.69 -5.07
CA HIS A 122 -1.16 3.26 -6.38
C HIS A 122 0.36 3.23 -6.65
N VAL A 123 1.20 3.49 -5.64
CA VAL A 123 2.66 3.42 -5.77
C VAL A 123 3.14 1.97 -5.93
N GLN A 124 2.53 1.03 -5.21
CA GLN A 124 2.82 -0.41 -5.38
C GLN A 124 2.38 -0.92 -6.76
N ALA A 125 1.23 -0.47 -7.26
CA ALA A 125 0.73 -0.83 -8.58
C ALA A 125 1.66 -0.30 -9.70
N VAL A 126 2.12 0.95 -9.58
CA VAL A 126 3.10 1.53 -10.52
C VAL A 126 4.42 0.75 -10.48
N ARG A 127 4.96 0.47 -9.29
CA ARG A 127 6.22 -0.29 -9.15
C ARG A 127 6.13 -1.71 -9.71
N LYS A 128 4.99 -2.39 -9.52
CA LYS A 128 4.75 -3.71 -10.14
C LYS A 128 4.63 -3.62 -11.66
N SER A 129 4.03 -2.57 -12.20
CA SER A 129 3.95 -2.37 -13.65
C SER A 129 5.30 -2.09 -14.29
N GLU A 130 6.17 -1.31 -13.61
CA GLU A 130 7.54 -1.06 -14.05
C GLU A 130 8.38 -2.34 -14.05
N LEU A 131 8.29 -3.16 -12.99
CA LEU A 131 8.98 -4.45 -12.93
C LEU A 131 8.48 -5.42 -14.00
N ALA A 132 7.17 -5.47 -14.23
CA ALA A 132 6.58 -6.29 -15.29
C ALA A 132 7.03 -5.84 -16.70
N ALA A 133 7.19 -4.53 -16.92
CA ALA A 133 7.72 -3.99 -18.17
C ALA A 133 9.20 -4.34 -18.36
N LEU A 134 10.03 -4.21 -17.31
CA LEU A 134 11.45 -4.60 -17.34
C LEU A 134 11.64 -6.09 -17.61
N GLU A 135 10.81 -6.94 -17.01
CA GLU A 135 10.84 -8.39 -17.26
C GLU A 135 10.39 -8.75 -18.68
N ALA A 136 9.47 -7.99 -19.26
CA ALA A 136 9.06 -8.17 -20.65
C ALA A 136 10.17 -7.77 -21.63
N GLU A 137 10.87 -6.65 -21.37
CA GLU A 137 12.02 -6.21 -22.17
C GLU A 137 13.18 -7.21 -22.10
N LYS A 138 13.50 -7.72 -20.90
CA LYS A 138 14.53 -8.76 -20.75
C LYS A 138 14.20 -10.01 -21.54
N ARG A 139 12.95 -10.47 -21.48
CA ARG A 139 12.48 -11.64 -22.23
C ARG A 139 12.54 -11.42 -23.75
N ALA A 140 12.22 -10.22 -24.23
CA ALA A 140 12.36 -9.88 -25.65
C ALA A 140 13.83 -9.90 -26.09
N ARG A 141 14.72 -9.33 -25.28
CA ARG A 141 16.16 -9.28 -25.59
C ARG A 141 16.83 -10.66 -25.57
N GLU A 142 16.42 -11.52 -24.65
CA GLU A 142 16.87 -12.92 -24.61
C GLU A 142 16.38 -13.70 -25.83
N ALA A 143 15.15 -13.44 -26.30
CA ALA A 143 14.61 -14.05 -27.51
C ALA A 143 15.36 -13.60 -28.78
N GLU A 144 15.68 -12.30 -28.89
CA GLU A 144 16.51 -11.77 -29.99
C GLU A 144 17.90 -12.38 -30.00
N LEU A 145 18.56 -12.49 -28.83
CA LEU A 145 19.87 -13.12 -28.71
C LEU A 145 19.82 -14.62 -29.06
N ALA A 146 18.74 -15.31 -28.70
CA ALA A 146 18.53 -16.71 -29.06
C ALA A 146 18.33 -16.87 -30.58
N GLN A 147 17.59 -15.96 -31.22
CA GLN A 147 17.43 -15.92 -32.67
C GLN A 147 18.77 -15.67 -33.39
N ALA A 148 19.54 -14.66 -32.96
CA ALA A 148 20.85 -14.36 -33.52
C ALA A 148 21.83 -15.54 -33.40
N ARG A 149 21.81 -16.26 -32.26
CA ARG A 149 22.62 -17.49 -32.10
C ARG A 149 22.18 -18.61 -33.03
N ALA A 150 20.86 -18.76 -33.26
CA ALA A 150 20.33 -19.78 -34.16
C ALA A 150 20.69 -19.48 -35.63
N GLU A 151 20.65 -18.21 -36.03
CA GLU A 151 21.07 -17.76 -37.37
C GLU A 151 22.57 -17.97 -37.60
N GLY A 152 23.42 -17.56 -36.66
CA GLY A 152 24.87 -17.78 -36.77
C GLY A 152 25.27 -19.25 -36.83
N LEU A 153 24.54 -20.14 -36.13
CA LEU A 153 24.70 -21.58 -36.24
C LEU A 153 24.27 -22.13 -37.61
N ALA A 154 23.24 -21.54 -38.23
CA ALA A 154 22.76 -21.93 -39.55
C ALA A 154 23.71 -21.47 -40.67
N GLU A 155 24.22 -20.25 -40.59
CA GLU A 155 25.23 -19.73 -41.51
C GLU A 155 26.54 -20.52 -41.43
N GLY A 156 27.03 -20.81 -40.22
CA GLY A 156 28.23 -21.65 -40.04
C GLY A 156 28.05 -23.09 -40.56
N ARG A 157 26.83 -23.62 -40.54
CA ARG A 157 26.50 -24.91 -41.15
C ARG A 157 26.39 -24.83 -42.68
N GLY A 158 25.97 -23.69 -43.22
CA GLY A 158 26.00 -23.37 -44.64
C GLY A 158 27.43 -23.27 -45.18
N ASP A 159 28.31 -22.57 -44.47
CA ASP A 159 29.73 -22.46 -44.81
C ASP A 159 30.47 -23.80 -44.74
N ALA A 160 30.13 -24.64 -43.75
CA ALA A 160 30.60 -26.03 -43.70
C ALA A 160 30.12 -26.86 -44.88
N HIS A 161 28.96 -26.55 -45.45
CA HIS A 161 28.42 -27.21 -46.64
C HIS A 161 29.07 -26.69 -47.94
N VAL A 162 29.43 -25.40 -48.01
CA VAL A 162 30.17 -24.78 -49.13
C VAL A 162 31.63 -25.24 -49.16
N ALA A 163 32.26 -25.42 -47.99
CA ALA A 163 33.62 -25.94 -47.87
C ALA A 163 33.75 -27.41 -48.31
N ALA A 164 32.65 -28.16 -48.36
CA ALA A 164 32.59 -29.54 -48.86
C ALA A 164 32.41 -29.64 -50.39
N SER A 165 32.38 -28.51 -51.12
CA SER A 165 32.35 -28.50 -52.58
C SER A 165 33.75 -28.75 -53.16
N PRO A 166 33.93 -29.60 -54.18
CA PRO A 166 35.25 -30.14 -54.56
C PRO A 166 36.30 -29.14 -55.07
N ASN A 167 36.02 -27.83 -55.15
CA ASN A 167 36.90 -26.83 -55.79
C ASN A 167 37.11 -25.54 -54.97
N ALA A 168 37.04 -25.57 -53.64
CA ALA A 168 37.34 -24.38 -52.84
C ALA A 168 38.86 -24.18 -52.66
N VAL A 169 39.40 -23.14 -53.32
CA VAL A 169 40.79 -22.68 -53.19
C VAL A 169 41.04 -22.21 -51.76
N THR A 170 42.02 -22.82 -51.09
CA THR A 170 42.43 -22.51 -49.71
C THR A 170 43.04 -21.12 -49.61
N ALA A 171 42.26 -20.14 -49.13
CA ALA A 171 42.80 -18.88 -48.63
C ALA A 171 43.39 -19.09 -47.23
N ARG A 172 44.67 -18.80 -47.10
CA ARG A 172 45.49 -18.94 -45.90
C ARG A 172 45.00 -17.99 -44.78
N ALA A 173 44.48 -18.53 -43.69
CA ALA A 173 44.19 -17.78 -42.47
C ALA A 173 45.40 -17.77 -41.53
N THR A 174 45.85 -16.58 -41.14
CA THR A 174 46.88 -16.34 -40.14
C THR A 174 46.25 -16.45 -38.74
N PRO A 175 46.79 -17.22 -37.78
CA PRO A 175 46.16 -17.38 -36.47
C PRO A 175 46.53 -16.22 -35.55
N GLY A 176 45.59 -15.29 -35.33
CA GLY A 176 45.61 -14.39 -34.18
C GLY A 176 44.65 -14.95 -33.13
N ALA A 177 45.17 -15.46 -32.02
CA ALA A 177 44.35 -15.93 -30.91
C ALA A 177 43.56 -14.76 -30.30
N TYR A 178 42.25 -14.78 -30.47
CA TYR A 178 41.33 -13.88 -29.77
C TYR A 178 41.16 -14.36 -28.33
N VAL A 179 41.32 -13.45 -27.37
CA VAL A 179 41.09 -13.72 -25.96
C VAL A 179 39.89 -12.87 -25.55
N ASP A 180 38.78 -13.54 -25.25
CA ASP A 180 37.62 -12.97 -24.56
C ASP A 180 38.03 -12.81 -23.09
N THR A 181 38.21 -11.57 -22.65
CA THR A 181 38.82 -11.26 -21.35
C THR A 181 37.76 -11.10 -20.26
N ASP A 182 36.52 -10.83 -20.62
CA ASP A 182 35.39 -10.54 -19.74
C ASP A 182 34.22 -11.54 -19.84
N GLY A 183 34.29 -12.50 -20.77
CA GLY A 183 33.39 -13.65 -20.84
C GLY A 183 32.02 -13.33 -21.43
N ASP A 184 31.91 -12.24 -22.19
CA ASP A 184 30.67 -11.77 -22.80
C ASP A 184 30.41 -12.36 -24.20
N GLY A 185 31.38 -13.11 -24.74
CA GLY A 185 31.30 -13.75 -26.06
C GLY A 185 31.57 -12.81 -27.23
N VAL A 186 32.04 -11.58 -27.00
CA VAL A 186 32.42 -10.60 -28.02
C VAL A 186 33.96 -10.57 -28.16
N PRO A 187 34.52 -10.53 -29.39
CA PRO A 187 35.97 -10.50 -29.57
C PRO A 187 36.56 -9.14 -29.14
N ASP A 188 37.28 -9.14 -28.03
CA ASP A 188 37.82 -7.91 -27.48
C ASP A 188 39.11 -7.46 -28.20
N ARG A 189 39.14 -6.22 -28.70
CA ARG A 189 40.27 -5.70 -29.48
C ARG A 189 41.27 -5.07 -28.52
N LYS A 190 42.39 -5.75 -28.24
CA LYS A 190 43.51 -5.22 -27.41
C LYS A 190 43.84 -3.77 -27.78
N ARG A 191 43.37 -2.80 -26.99
CA ARG A 191 43.78 -1.41 -27.08
C ARG A 191 45.14 -1.28 -26.38
N SER A 192 46.24 -1.37 -27.15
CA SER A 192 47.57 -1.09 -26.61
C SER A 192 47.80 0.41 -26.48
N TRP A 193 47.46 0.99 -25.33
CA TRP A 193 47.81 2.37 -25.01
C TRP A 193 48.33 2.47 -23.58
N TRP A 194 49.51 1.91 -23.30
CA TRP A 194 50.44 2.38 -22.26
C TRP A 194 51.87 1.89 -22.58
N ARG A 195 52.73 2.83 -22.97
CA ARG A 195 54.19 2.73 -22.93
C ARG A 195 54.66 4.03 -22.31
N TYR A 196 55.11 3.99 -21.06
CA TYR A 196 56.36 4.54 -20.52
C TYR A 196 56.54 4.00 -19.10
#